data_AF-A0A559K442-F1
#
_entry.id   AF-A0A559K442-F1
#
_cell.length_a   1.000
_cell.length_b   1.000
_cell.length_c   1.000
_cell.angle_alpha   90.00
_cell.angle_beta   90.00
_cell.angle_gamma   90.00
#
_symmetry.space_group_name_H-M   'P 1'
#
loop_
_entity.id
_entity.type
_entity.pdbx_description
1 polymer ?
#
loop_
_entity_poly.entity_id
_entity_poly.type
_entity_poly.pdbx_seq_one_letter_code
_entity_poly.pdbx_strand_id
1 'polypeptide(L)'
;MAGMMIAMTLGMMTSLTTGTILAILMNDLVTSTIISILLGMLVGYWTGKWISLMASMDGMLAGIMGGMMGTMLGAMITKPITIVAFVDVIFLFIVLVLNQLIREESGNKKIIGRLGNDSFVTIVIGTAIAGFLFLYIE
;
A
#
# COMPACT_ATOMS: atom_id res chain seq x y z
N MET A 1 -13.56 2.22 14.30
CA MET A 1 -13.56 1.30 13.14
C MET A 1 -12.80 1.92 11.97
N ALA A 2 -12.96 3.21 11.65
CA ALA A 2 -12.20 3.91 10.60
C ALA A 2 -10.67 3.63 10.62
N GLY A 3 -10.05 3.67 11.79
CA GLY A 3 -8.62 3.38 11.95
C GLY A 3 -8.14 2.00 11.46
N MET A 4 -9.00 1.00 11.60
CA MET A 4 -8.75 -0.38 11.16
C MET A 4 -8.75 -0.46 9.63
N MET A 5 -9.75 0.16 9.00
CA MET A 5 -9.85 0.26 7.53
C MET A 5 -8.66 1.01 6.92
N ILE A 6 -8.18 2.07 7.57
CA ILE A 6 -7.01 2.85 7.10
C ILE A 6 -5.74 2.00 7.11
N ALA A 7 -5.46 1.29 8.21
CA ALA A 7 -4.27 0.45 8.30
C ALA A 7 -4.31 -0.72 7.30
N MET A 8 -5.48 -1.34 7.15
CA MET A 8 -5.71 -2.44 6.20
C MET A 8 -5.49 -2.00 4.75
N THR A 9 -6.14 -0.90 4.33
CA THR A 9 -6.06 -0.39 2.95
C THR A 9 -4.64 0.03 2.59
N LEU A 10 -3.95 0.76 3.48
CA LEU A 10 -2.56 1.15 3.24
C LEU A 10 -1.61 -0.05 3.19
N GLY A 11 -1.74 -1.00 4.13
CA GLY A 11 -0.93 -2.21 4.14
C GLY A 11 -1.09 -3.03 2.87
N MET A 12 -2.33 -3.27 2.44
CA MET A 12 -2.63 -4.04 1.23
C MET A 12 -2.14 -3.35 -0.04
N MET A 13 -2.43 -2.06 -0.19
CA MET A 13 -2.15 -1.36 -1.44
C MET A 13 -0.65 -1.13 -1.64
N THR A 14 0.10 -0.85 -0.56
CA THR A 14 1.56 -0.68 -0.63
C THR A 14 2.29 -1.99 -0.89
N SER A 15 1.86 -3.10 -0.26
CA SER A 15 2.46 -4.41 -0.51
C SER A 15 2.11 -4.98 -1.88
N LEU A 16 0.94 -4.64 -2.42
CA LEU A 16 0.52 -5.03 -3.76
C LEU A 16 1.37 -4.33 -4.83
N THR A 17 1.51 -3.00 -4.77
CA THR A 17 2.33 -2.25 -5.74
C THR A 17 3.79 -2.66 -5.66
N THR A 18 4.38 -2.67 -4.48
CA THR A 18 5.78 -3.10 -4.30
C THR A 18 6.00 -4.56 -4.70
N GLY A 19 5.06 -5.46 -4.41
CA GLY A 19 5.10 -6.85 -4.86
C GLY A 19 5.06 -6.99 -6.38
N THR A 20 4.20 -6.24 -7.07
CA THR A 20 4.16 -6.26 -8.55
C THR A 20 5.48 -5.83 -9.16
N ILE A 21 6.08 -4.75 -8.64
CA ILE A 21 7.35 -4.19 -9.15
C ILE A 21 8.50 -5.16 -8.89
N LEU A 22 8.60 -5.70 -7.67
CA LEU A 22 9.67 -6.65 -7.31
C LEU A 22 9.62 -7.93 -8.15
N ALA A 23 8.42 -8.46 -8.41
CA ALA A 23 8.26 -9.66 -9.24
C ALA A 23 8.70 -9.43 -10.69
N ILE A 24 8.47 -8.24 -11.25
CA ILE A 24 8.94 -7.87 -12.59
C ILE A 24 10.47 -7.73 -12.60
N LEU A 25 11.06 -7.13 -11.56
CA LEU A 25 12.50 -6.84 -11.50
C LEU A 25 13.33 -8.11 -11.26
N MET A 26 12.91 -8.96 -10.32
CA MET A 26 13.72 -10.10 -9.86
C MET A 26 13.49 -11.37 -10.70
N ASN A 27 12.39 -11.44 -11.48
CA ASN A 27 11.97 -12.63 -12.26
C ASN A 27 11.88 -13.95 -11.45
N ASP A 28 11.92 -13.86 -10.12
CA ASP A 28 11.76 -14.98 -9.20
C ASP A 28 10.62 -14.68 -8.23
N LEU A 29 9.60 -15.54 -8.29
CA LEU A 29 8.37 -15.41 -7.53
C LEU A 29 8.61 -15.56 -6.03
N VAL A 30 9.50 -16.46 -5.61
CA VAL A 30 9.67 -16.81 -4.20
C VAL A 30 10.36 -15.67 -3.45
N THR A 31 11.49 -15.20 -3.97
CA THR A 31 12.26 -14.11 -3.36
C THR A 31 11.48 -12.80 -3.35
N SER A 32 10.80 -12.48 -4.45
CA SER A 32 9.93 -11.29 -4.52
C SER A 32 8.81 -11.33 -3.49
N THR A 33 8.20 -12.50 -3.27
CA THR A 33 7.07 -12.66 -2.34
C THR A 33 7.49 -12.52 -0.89
N ILE A 34 8.65 -13.06 -0.52
CA ILE A 34 9.18 -12.92 0.84
C ILE A 34 9.47 -11.44 1.14
N ILE A 35 10.08 -10.72 0.20
CA ILE A 35 10.41 -9.30 0.38
C ILE A 35 9.14 -8.45 0.42
N SER A 36 8.17 -8.69 -0.47
CA SER A 36 6.91 -7.93 -0.50
C SER A 36 6.08 -8.12 0.77
N ILE A 37 6.02 -9.35 1.30
CA ILE A 37 5.32 -9.64 2.57
C ILE A 37 6.01 -8.92 3.73
N LEU A 38 7.35 -8.96 3.82
CA LEU A 38 8.08 -8.28 4.89
C LEU A 38 7.86 -6.76 4.85
N LEU A 39 7.93 -6.16 3.67
CA LEU A 39 7.65 -4.73 3.49
C LEU A 39 6.19 -4.40 3.85
N GLY A 40 5.23 -5.20 3.38
CA GLY A 40 3.81 -5.05 3.67
C GLY A 40 3.49 -5.13 5.17
N MET A 41 4.10 -6.08 5.88
CA MET A 41 3.96 -6.20 7.33
C MET A 41 4.56 -5.00 8.06
N LEU A 42 5.73 -4.52 7.66
CA LEU A 42 6.37 -3.35 8.29
C LEU A 42 5.52 -2.09 8.10
N VAL A 43 5.02 -1.86 6.89
CA VAL A 43 4.15 -0.70 6.58
C VAL A 43 2.81 -0.82 7.30
N GLY A 44 2.18 -2.00 7.30
CA GLY A 44 0.92 -2.28 8.00
C GLY A 44 1.04 -2.13 9.52
N TYR A 45 2.15 -2.58 10.11
CA TYR A 45 2.43 -2.40 11.52
C TYR A 45 2.63 -0.94 11.88
N TRP A 46 3.45 -0.21 11.10
CA TRP A 46 3.78 1.18 11.41
C TRP A 46 2.56 2.09 11.24
N THR A 47 1.75 1.89 10.19
CA THR A 47 0.49 2.63 9.97
C THR A 47 -0.52 2.37 11.09
N GLY A 48 -0.71 1.10 11.49
CA GLY A 48 -1.69 0.73 12.52
C GLY A 48 -1.27 1.07 13.95
N LYS A 49 0.04 1.09 14.27
CA LYS A 49 0.57 1.38 15.61
C LYS A 49 0.11 2.74 16.15
N TRP A 50 -0.05 3.73 15.28
CA TRP A 50 -0.49 5.08 15.67
C TRP A 50 -1.98 5.17 16.00
N ILE A 51 -2.76 4.14 15.68
CA ILE A 51 -4.22 4.15 15.78
C ILE A 51 -4.70 3.20 16.88
N SER A 52 -4.39 1.91 16.77
CA SER A 52 -4.71 0.90 17.77
C SER A 52 -3.95 -0.41 17.52
N LEU A 53 -3.80 -1.22 18.57
CA LEU A 53 -3.18 -2.54 18.44
C LEU A 53 -3.92 -3.44 17.43
N MET A 54 -5.26 -3.41 17.45
CA MET A 54 -6.08 -4.17 16.49
C MET A 54 -5.90 -3.68 15.06
N ALA A 55 -5.78 -2.36 14.84
CA ALA A 55 -5.51 -1.81 13.51
C ALA A 55 -4.13 -2.25 12.98
N SER A 56 -3.12 -2.39 13.86
CA SER A 56 -1.81 -2.91 13.46
C SER A 56 -1.85 -4.37 13.02
N MET A 57 -2.68 -5.20 13.67
CA MET A 57 -2.86 -6.60 13.27
C MET A 57 -3.53 -6.70 11.91
N ASP A 58 -4.62 -5.96 11.68
CA ASP A 58 -5.31 -5.97 10.39
C ASP A 58 -4.44 -5.39 9.27
N GLY A 59 -3.64 -4.36 9.56
CA GLY A 59 -2.66 -3.84 8.61
C GLY A 59 -1.57 -4.86 8.24
N MET A 60 -1.05 -5.62 9.21
CA MET A 60 -0.06 -6.67 8.95
C MET A 60 -0.64 -7.82 8.12
N LEU A 61 -1.84 -8.29 8.46
CA LEU A 61 -2.54 -9.35 7.71
C LEU A 61 -2.83 -8.90 6.28
N ALA A 62 -3.29 -7.67 6.10
CA ALA A 62 -3.52 -7.08 4.79
C ALA A 62 -2.22 -6.94 3.98
N GLY A 63 -1.11 -6.58 4.65
CA GLY A 63 0.22 -6.54 4.06
C GLY A 63 0.67 -7.89 3.51
N ILE A 64 0.48 -8.98 4.27
CA ILE A 64 0.78 -10.35 3.84
C ILE A 64 -0.06 -10.72 2.60
N MET A 65 -1.37 -10.46 2.66
CA MET A 65 -2.28 -10.77 1.54
C MET A 65 -1.94 -9.98 0.27
N GLY A 66 -1.74 -8.66 0.40
CA GLY A 66 -1.38 -7.80 -0.72
C GLY A 66 0.00 -8.16 -1.31
N GLY A 67 0.96 -8.54 -0.48
CA GLY A 67 2.31 -8.92 -0.92
C GLY A 67 2.30 -10.18 -1.79
N MET A 68 1.55 -11.22 -1.39
CA MET A 68 1.39 -12.44 -2.19
C MET A 68 0.61 -12.18 -3.48
N MET A 69 -0.48 -11.41 -3.41
CA MET A 69 -1.31 -11.12 -4.58
C MET A 69 -0.55 -10.24 -5.58
N GLY A 70 0.22 -9.26 -5.11
CA GLY A 70 1.01 -8.35 -5.94
C GLY A 70 2.12 -9.07 -6.70
N THR A 71 2.88 -9.95 -6.04
CA THR A 71 3.94 -10.69 -6.73
C THR A 71 3.41 -11.69 -7.74
N MET A 72 2.30 -12.35 -7.43
CA MET A 72 1.63 -13.24 -8.38
C MET A 72 1.13 -12.47 -9.61
N LEU A 73 0.56 -11.28 -9.42
CA LEU A 73 0.20 -10.38 -10.53
C LEU A 73 1.43 -10.05 -11.38
N GLY A 74 2.52 -9.57 -10.76
CA GLY A 74 3.73 -9.18 -11.48
C GLY A 74 4.40 -10.33 -12.26
N ALA A 75 4.44 -11.54 -11.70
CA ALA A 75 5.11 -12.69 -12.32
C ALA A 75 4.33 -13.30 -13.50
N MET A 76 3.00 -13.16 -13.54
CA MET A 76 2.15 -13.78 -14.57
C MET A 76 1.97 -12.91 -15.82
N ILE A 77 2.54 -11.71 -15.86
CA ILE A 77 2.22 -10.71 -16.87
C ILE A 77 3.29 -10.60 -17.95
N THR A 78 2.84 -10.63 -19.21
CA THR A 78 3.69 -10.44 -20.41
C THR A 78 3.91 -8.97 -20.79
N LYS A 79 3.04 -8.05 -20.34
CA LYS A 79 3.12 -6.59 -20.59
C LYS A 79 3.24 -5.81 -19.27
N PRO A 80 4.45 -5.72 -18.68
CA PRO A 80 4.64 -5.17 -17.33
C PRO A 80 4.20 -3.71 -17.20
N ILE A 81 4.53 -2.86 -18.17
CA ILE A 81 4.24 -1.42 -18.15
C ILE A 81 2.74 -1.11 -18.00
N THR A 82 1.87 -1.83 -18.72
CA THR A 82 0.44 -1.48 -18.78
C THR A 82 -0.28 -1.84 -17.50
N ILE A 83 0.07 -2.99 -16.88
CA ILE A 83 -0.53 -3.37 -15.61
C ILE A 83 0.00 -2.53 -14.46
N VAL A 84 1.30 -2.22 -14.40
CA VAL A 84 1.82 -1.35 -13.34
C VAL A 84 1.13 0.01 -13.38
N ALA A 85 1.01 0.62 -14.57
CA ALA A 85 0.27 1.88 -14.73
C ALA A 85 -1.20 1.77 -14.30
N PHE A 86 -1.88 0.65 -14.59
CA PHE A 86 -3.25 0.43 -14.18
C PHE A 86 -3.39 0.26 -12.65
N VAL A 87 -2.50 -0.51 -12.03
CA VAL A 87 -2.45 -0.70 -10.58
C VAL A 87 -2.17 0.62 -9.86
N ASP A 88 -1.29 1.46 -10.40
CA ASP A 88 -0.99 2.79 -9.87
C ASP A 88 -2.20 3.74 -9.96
N VAL A 89 -2.94 3.72 -11.07
CA VAL A 89 -4.18 4.51 -11.20
C VAL A 89 -5.23 4.07 -10.18
N ILE A 90 -5.42 2.76 -10.00
CA ILE A 90 -6.32 2.23 -8.97
C ILE A 90 -5.84 2.63 -7.58
N PHE A 91 -4.53 2.55 -7.33
CA PHE A 91 -3.94 2.94 -6.06
C PHE A 91 -4.23 4.40 -5.72
N LEU A 92 -4.01 5.32 -6.67
CA LEU A 92 -4.34 6.73 -6.51
C LEU A 92 -5.84 6.94 -6.25
N PHE A 93 -6.70 6.24 -6.99
CA PHE A 93 -8.15 6.32 -6.80
C PHE A 93 -8.59 5.87 -5.41
N ILE A 94 -8.09 4.72 -4.93
CA ILE A 94 -8.41 4.19 -3.60
C ILE A 94 -7.91 5.15 -2.51
N VAL A 95 -6.72 5.71 -2.64
CA VAL A 95 -6.18 6.68 -1.67
C VAL A 95 -7.01 7.97 -1.65
N LEU A 96 -7.51 8.45 -2.80
CA LEU A 96 -8.42 9.60 -2.85
C LEU A 96 -9.74 9.32 -2.12
N VAL A 97 -10.35 8.16 -2.37
CA VAL A 97 -11.57 7.72 -1.68
C VAL A 97 -11.31 7.57 -0.19
N LEU A 98 -10.19 6.98 0.20
CA LEU A 98 -9.78 6.85 1.61
C LEU A 98 -9.68 8.22 2.28
N ASN A 99 -9.06 9.21 1.63
CA ASN A 99 -8.97 10.57 2.16
C ASN A 99 -10.35 11.23 2.33
N GLN A 100 -11.29 10.99 1.41
CA GLN A 100 -12.66 11.48 1.56
C GLN A 100 -13.36 10.83 2.77
N LEU A 101 -13.28 9.51 2.91
CA LEU A 101 -13.84 8.77 4.05
C LEU A 101 -13.24 9.21 5.39
N ILE A 102 -11.91 9.44 5.43
CA ILE A 102 -11.23 9.94 6.63
C ILE A 102 -11.79 11.31 7.02
N ARG A 103 -12.06 12.20 6.05
CA ARG A 103 -12.61 13.54 6.31
C ARG A 103 -14.04 13.48 6.83
N GLU A 104 -14.87 12.59 6.30
CA GLU A 104 -16.24 12.37 6.77
C GLU A 104 -16.27 11.84 8.21
N GLU A 105 -15.44 10.85 8.52
CA GLU A 105 -15.34 10.27 9.88
C GLU A 105 -14.64 11.21 10.88
N SER A 106 -13.69 12.03 10.42
CA SER A 106 -12.94 12.98 11.26
C SER A 106 -13.75 14.19 11.72
N GLY A 107 -14.91 14.46 11.10
CA GLY A 107 -15.82 15.53 11.51
C GLY A 107 -16.29 15.42 12.97
N ASN A 108 -16.10 14.25 13.62
CA ASN A 108 -16.59 13.97 14.97
C ASN A 108 -15.50 13.63 16.02
N LYS A 109 -14.19 13.67 15.70
CA LYS A 109 -13.13 13.48 16.73
C LYS A 109 -11.78 14.08 16.34
N LYS A 110 -11.32 15.06 17.14
CA LYS A 110 -10.04 15.81 17.05
C LYS A 110 -8.74 14.98 16.98
N ILE A 111 -8.80 13.65 17.09
CA ILE A 111 -7.62 12.76 17.05
C ILE A 111 -7.18 12.46 15.60
N ILE A 112 -8.10 12.52 14.64
CA ILE A 112 -7.84 12.21 13.22
C ILE A 112 -7.18 13.40 12.49
N GLY A 113 -7.31 14.63 13.02
CA GLY A 113 -6.77 15.86 12.41
C GLY A 113 -5.24 16.02 12.47
N ARG A 114 -4.50 15.19 13.22
CA ARG A 114 -3.02 15.21 13.21
C ARG A 114 -2.37 14.26 12.22
N LEU A 115 -3.11 13.25 11.73
CA LEU A 115 -2.64 12.34 10.69
C LEU A 115 -2.98 12.85 9.28
N GLY A 116 -4.01 13.68 9.16
CA GLY A 116 -4.54 14.17 7.89
C GLY A 116 -3.84 15.39 7.28
N ASN A 117 -2.73 15.90 7.84
CA ASN A 117 -2.10 17.11 7.29
C ASN A 117 -0.91 16.87 6.35
N ASP A 118 0.26 16.34 6.72
CA ASP A 118 1.42 16.53 5.80
C ASP A 118 2.46 15.41 5.64
N SER A 119 2.34 14.27 6.32
CA SER A 119 3.46 13.28 6.34
C SER A 119 3.10 11.86 5.89
N PHE A 120 1.88 11.38 6.16
CA PHE A 120 1.53 9.98 5.84
C PHE A 120 1.11 9.79 4.38
N VAL A 121 0.33 10.73 3.85
CA VAL A 121 -0.07 10.77 2.43
C VAL A 121 1.17 10.96 1.56
N THR A 122 2.16 11.73 2.00
CA THR A 122 3.41 12.02 1.30
C THR A 122 4.35 10.81 1.20
N ILE A 123 4.35 9.92 2.19
CA ILE A 123 5.16 8.69 2.17
C ILE A 123 4.52 7.64 1.27
N VAL A 124 3.18 7.50 1.31
CA VAL A 124 2.42 6.54 0.49
C VAL A 124 2.39 6.96 -0.99
N ILE A 125 2.20 8.27 -1.23
CA ILE A 125 2.41 8.88 -2.55
C ILE A 125 3.88 8.80 -2.96
N GLY A 126 4.82 8.97 -2.02
CA GLY A 126 6.26 8.84 -2.27
C GLY A 126 6.67 7.44 -2.73
N THR A 127 6.08 6.38 -2.16
CA THR A 127 6.31 4.99 -2.60
C THR A 127 5.70 4.71 -3.96
N ALA A 128 4.52 5.26 -4.26
CA ALA A 128 3.88 5.12 -5.57
C ALA A 128 4.63 5.92 -6.66
N ILE A 129 5.05 7.16 -6.37
CA ILE A 129 5.85 8.00 -7.27
C ILE A 129 7.24 7.39 -7.49
N ALA A 130 7.89 6.84 -6.46
CA ALA A 130 9.18 6.18 -6.62
C ALA A 130 9.07 4.91 -7.49
N GLY A 131 7.99 4.12 -7.34
CA GLY A 131 7.69 3.01 -8.23
C GLY A 131 7.48 3.45 -9.68
N PHE A 132 6.73 4.53 -9.88
CA PHE A 132 6.48 5.14 -11.19
C PHE A 132 7.75 5.72 -11.84
N LEU A 133 8.63 6.37 -11.06
CA LEU A 133 9.88 6.97 -11.53
C LEU A 133 10.95 5.92 -11.84
N PHE A 134 10.98 4.82 -11.08
CA PHE A 134 11.91 3.70 -11.31
C PHE A 134 11.55 2.94 -12.60
N LEU A 135 10.27 2.86 -12.95
CA LEU A 135 9.79 2.24 -14.19
C LEU A 135 9.98 3.11 -15.45
N TYR A 136 10.22 4.42 -15.29
CA TYR A 136 10.42 5.37 -16.40
C TYR A 136 11.91 5.59 -16.74
N ILE A 137 12.82 5.02 -15.95
CA ILE A 137 14.27 5.14 -16.12
C ILE A 137 14.87 3.96 -16.93
N GLU A 138 14.11 2.89 -17.16
CA GLU A 138 14.40 1.84 -18.16
C GLU A 138 13.63 2.08 -19.47
#